data_AF-A0A5B8U5Y3-F1
#
_entry.id   AF-A0A5B8U5Y3-F1
#
_cell.length_a   1.000
_cell.length_b   1.000
_cell.length_c   1.000
_cell.angle_alpha   90.00
_cell.angle_beta   90.00
_cell.angle_gamma   90.00
#
_symmetry.space_group_name_H-M   'P 1'
#
loop_
_entity.id
_entity.type
_entity.pdbx_description
1 polymer ?
#
loop_
_entity_poly.entity_id
_entity_poly.type
_entity_poly.pdbx_seq_one_letter_code
_entity_poly.pdbx_strand_id
1 'polypeptide(L)'
;MRVDLRVPAGANCLSFDFRFLSEEYPEFVGDAFNDAFIAELGHSTWTAATKQDPTIKAPDNFAVDGTGSPIRINKVGATSMRSAYAKGTTYDGATRRLRASTRIRPGNRRLYLSIFDQGDRIYDSAVFLDNLRTSHAKACSTGVRAAS
;
A
#
# COMPACT_ATOMS: atom_id res chain seq x y z
N MET A 1 7.37 -4.19 7.95
CA MET A 1 8.45 -3.23 8.26
C MET A 1 7.94 -2.13 9.19
N ARG A 2 8.77 -1.63 10.13
CA ARG A 2 8.45 -0.47 11.00
C ARG A 2 9.42 0.67 10.72
N VAL A 3 8.90 1.89 10.60
CA VAL A 3 9.70 3.12 10.50
C VAL A 3 9.34 4.04 11.66
N ASP A 4 10.34 4.42 12.44
CA ASP A 4 10.17 5.38 13.54
C ASP A 4 10.34 6.81 13.00
N LEU A 5 9.28 7.62 13.11
CA LEU A 5 9.19 8.98 12.59
C LEU A 5 9.28 10.00 13.72
N ARG A 6 10.06 11.06 13.53
CA ARG A 6 10.00 12.27 14.36
C ARG A 6 9.26 13.36 13.59
N VAL A 7 7.99 13.55 13.91
CA VAL A 7 7.12 14.50 13.20
C VAL A 7 7.33 15.90 13.80
N PRO A 8 7.78 16.90 13.03
CA PRO A 8 8.04 18.24 13.55
C PRO A 8 6.74 18.96 13.94
N ALA A 9 6.87 19.97 14.80
CA ALA A 9 5.77 20.88 15.11
C ALA A 9 5.24 21.54 13.82
N GLY A 10 3.93 21.71 13.73
CA GLY A 10 3.27 22.27 12.54
C GLY A 10 3.03 21.28 11.39
N ALA A 11 3.66 20.11 11.36
CA ALA A 11 3.29 19.09 10.37
C ALA A 11 1.98 18.39 10.75
N ASN A 12 1.09 18.20 9.76
CA ASN A 12 -0.23 17.60 9.95
C ASN A 12 -0.56 16.50 8.91
N CYS A 13 0.33 16.25 7.96
CA CYS A 13 0.14 15.26 6.89
C CYS A 13 1.38 14.39 6.72
N LEU A 14 1.18 13.08 6.67
CA LEU A 14 2.18 12.10 6.25
C LEU A 14 1.85 11.66 4.83
N SER A 15 2.86 11.57 3.97
CA SER A 15 2.70 11.04 2.62
C SER A 15 3.95 10.29 2.16
N PHE A 16 3.76 9.34 1.26
CA PHE A 16 4.84 8.72 0.49
C PHE A 16 4.30 8.30 -0.88
N ASP A 17 5.21 8.17 -1.83
CA ASP A 17 4.95 7.60 -3.14
C ASP A 17 5.35 6.13 -3.14
N PHE A 18 4.62 5.29 -3.88
CA PHE A 18 4.93 3.88 -3.98
C PHE A 18 4.47 3.26 -5.30
N ARG A 19 5.04 2.10 -5.62
CA ARG A 19 4.50 1.13 -6.58
C ARG A 19 4.44 -0.23 -5.91
N PHE A 20 3.36 -0.95 -6.17
CA PHE A 20 3.18 -2.35 -5.76
C PHE A 20 3.36 -3.23 -6.99
N LEU A 21 4.16 -4.29 -6.89
CA LEU A 21 4.57 -5.17 -7.97
C LEU A 21 4.39 -6.62 -7.53
N SER A 22 4.13 -7.51 -8.49
CA SER A 22 3.92 -8.92 -8.23
C SER A 22 4.21 -9.75 -9.46
N GLU A 23 4.78 -10.94 -9.25
CA GLU A 23 4.90 -12.04 -10.24
C GLU A 23 3.57 -12.79 -10.40
N GLU A 24 2.58 -12.57 -9.54
CA GLU A 24 1.29 -13.27 -9.63
C GLU A 24 0.37 -12.68 -10.73
N TYR A 25 0.76 -11.57 -11.35
CA TYR A 25 -0.03 -10.89 -12.37
C TYR A 25 0.45 -11.30 -13.77
N PRO A 26 -0.44 -11.57 -14.74
CA PRO A 26 -1.90 -11.54 -14.65
C PRO A 26 -2.55 -12.86 -14.20
N GLU A 27 -1.77 -13.93 -14.02
CA GLU A 27 -2.23 -15.32 -13.93
C GLU A 27 -3.22 -15.57 -12.79
N PHE A 28 -3.03 -14.90 -11.65
CA PHE A 28 -3.85 -15.12 -10.45
C PHE A 28 -4.84 -13.99 -10.17
N VAL A 29 -5.03 -13.07 -11.12
CA VAL A 29 -6.04 -12.02 -11.02
C VAL A 29 -7.44 -12.63 -11.03
N GLY A 30 -8.18 -12.42 -9.94
CA GLY A 30 -9.56 -12.92 -9.76
C GLY A 30 -9.65 -14.24 -9.01
N ASP A 31 -8.53 -14.81 -8.57
CA ASP A 31 -8.47 -16.02 -7.75
C ASP A 31 -8.40 -15.67 -6.23
N ALA A 32 -8.24 -16.67 -5.37
CA ALA A 32 -8.13 -16.51 -3.92
C ALA A 32 -6.81 -15.87 -3.47
N PHE A 33 -5.78 -15.85 -4.34
CA PHE A 33 -4.50 -15.17 -4.12
C PHE A 33 -4.72 -13.67 -3.97
N ASN A 34 -4.25 -13.07 -2.88
CA ASN A 34 -4.54 -11.65 -2.62
C ASN A 34 -3.39 -10.91 -1.97
N ASP A 35 -2.26 -10.92 -2.66
CA ASP A 35 -1.10 -10.13 -2.25
C ASP A 35 -1.48 -8.65 -2.16
N ALA A 36 -1.09 -8.04 -1.04
CA ALA A 36 -1.54 -6.70 -0.71
C ALA A 36 -0.47 -5.87 -0.01
N PHE A 37 -0.63 -4.56 -0.17
CA PHE A 37 0.15 -3.56 0.54
C PHE A 37 -0.73 -2.79 1.51
N ILE A 38 -0.27 -2.76 2.77
CA ILE A 38 -0.94 -2.11 3.89
C ILE A 38 -0.01 -1.09 4.53
N ALA A 39 -0.54 0.09 4.83
CA ALA A 39 0.16 1.14 5.57
C ALA A 39 -0.69 1.61 6.76
N GLU A 40 -0.14 1.50 7.97
CA GLU A 40 -0.82 1.81 9.23
C GLU A 40 0.04 2.72 10.12
N LEU A 41 -0.59 3.54 10.95
CA LEU A 41 0.09 4.52 11.80
C LEU A 41 -0.13 4.23 13.29
N GLY A 42 0.96 4.23 14.06
CA GLY A 42 1.00 4.05 15.52
C GLY A 42 1.04 2.58 15.94
N HIS A 43 0.21 1.75 15.31
CA HIS A 43 0.10 0.30 15.53
C HIS A 43 -0.28 -0.39 14.22
N SER A 44 -0.12 -1.70 14.16
CA SER A 44 -0.52 -2.52 13.03
C SER A 44 -1.61 -3.47 13.47
N THR A 45 -2.77 -3.45 12.80
CA THR A 45 -3.97 -4.22 13.19
C THR A 45 -4.46 -5.14 12.08
N TRP A 46 -3.82 -5.09 10.91
CA TRP A 46 -4.26 -5.89 9.78
C TRP A 46 -4.14 -7.40 10.04
N THR A 47 -5.06 -8.15 9.44
CA THR A 47 -5.09 -9.61 9.41
C THR A 47 -5.48 -10.09 8.02
N ALA A 48 -4.91 -11.21 7.60
CA ALA A 48 -5.35 -11.98 6.45
C ALA A 48 -5.98 -13.28 6.94
N ALA A 49 -6.98 -13.77 6.22
CA ALA A 49 -7.64 -15.04 6.51
C ALA A 49 -6.75 -16.22 6.06
N THR A 50 -7.35 -17.28 5.50
CA THR A 50 -6.61 -18.43 4.98
C THR A 50 -6.19 -18.22 3.52
N LYS A 51 -5.38 -19.14 2.97
CA LYS A 51 -5.02 -19.15 1.54
C LYS A 51 -6.23 -19.31 0.61
N GLN A 52 -7.35 -19.83 1.12
CA GLN A 52 -8.59 -20.07 0.37
C GLN A 52 -9.62 -18.97 0.55
N ASP A 53 -9.37 -18.01 1.45
CA ASP A 53 -10.24 -16.87 1.71
C ASP A 53 -9.45 -15.59 1.42
N PRO A 54 -9.75 -14.86 0.32
CA PRO A 54 -9.03 -13.64 -0.05
C PRO A 54 -9.35 -12.45 0.88
N THR A 55 -10.05 -12.67 1.98
CA THR A 55 -10.42 -11.62 2.93
C THR A 55 -9.19 -11.07 3.65
N ILE A 56 -9.03 -9.75 3.54
CA ILE A 56 -8.06 -8.94 4.28
C ILE A 56 -8.84 -7.95 5.13
N LYS A 57 -8.57 -7.93 6.43
CA LYS A 57 -9.12 -6.93 7.36
C LYS A 57 -7.99 -6.01 7.79
N ALA A 58 -8.05 -4.74 7.41
CA ALA A 58 -7.05 -3.74 7.74
C ALA A 58 -7.72 -2.40 8.09
N PRO A 59 -8.38 -2.31 9.26
CA PRO A 59 -9.24 -1.16 9.60
C PRO A 59 -8.48 0.16 9.71
N ASP A 60 -7.19 0.11 10.04
CA ASP A 60 -6.33 1.30 10.17
C ASP A 60 -5.49 1.58 8.91
N ASN A 61 -5.71 0.81 7.83
CA ASN A 61 -4.99 1.00 6.58
C ASN A 61 -5.37 2.33 5.94
N PHE A 62 -4.39 3.20 5.72
CA PHE A 62 -4.59 4.43 4.96
C PHE A 62 -4.15 4.32 3.49
N ALA A 63 -3.48 3.25 3.10
CA ALA A 63 -3.18 2.94 1.70
C ALA A 63 -4.38 2.25 1.05
N VAL A 64 -5.50 2.98 0.97
CA VAL A 64 -6.77 2.50 0.40
C VAL A 64 -7.18 3.32 -0.81
N ASP A 65 -7.87 2.70 -1.76
CA ASP A 65 -8.46 3.40 -2.89
C ASP A 65 -9.72 4.18 -2.52
N GLY A 66 -10.37 4.79 -3.53
CA GLY A 66 -11.58 5.60 -3.35
C GLY A 66 -12.80 4.85 -2.80
N THR A 67 -12.76 3.52 -2.72
CA THR A 67 -13.79 2.67 -2.11
C THR A 67 -13.41 2.20 -0.70
N GLY A 68 -12.24 2.58 -0.20
CA GLY A 68 -11.69 2.08 1.07
C GLY A 68 -11.05 0.69 0.98
N SER A 69 -10.90 0.12 -0.23
CA SER A 69 -10.25 -1.17 -0.39
C SER A 69 -8.72 -1.04 -0.34
N PRO A 70 -7.99 -2.02 0.22
CA PRO A 70 -6.54 -2.08 0.13
C PRO A 70 -6.02 -2.14 -1.31
N ILE A 71 -4.76 -1.75 -1.49
CA ILE A 71 -4.01 -2.05 -2.72
C ILE A 71 -3.63 -3.52 -2.71
N ARG A 72 -4.06 -4.25 -3.74
CA ARG A 72 -3.87 -5.68 -3.87
C ARG A 72 -3.90 -6.10 -5.34
N ILE A 73 -3.42 -7.30 -5.64
CA ILE A 73 -3.33 -7.79 -7.03
C ILE A 73 -4.70 -7.83 -7.73
N ASN A 74 -5.72 -8.33 -7.05
CA ASN A 74 -7.09 -8.49 -7.57
C ASN A 74 -7.88 -7.19 -7.77
N LYS A 75 -7.21 -6.02 -7.72
CA LYS A 75 -7.91 -4.74 -7.76
C LYS A 75 -8.24 -4.30 -9.19
N VAL A 76 -9.46 -3.80 -9.33
CA VAL A 76 -9.95 -3.11 -10.54
C VAL A 76 -9.88 -1.58 -10.40
N GLY A 77 -9.71 -0.88 -11.54
CA GLY A 77 -9.79 0.56 -11.64
C GLY A 77 -8.44 1.28 -11.60
N ALA A 78 -8.42 2.47 -11.00
CA ALA A 78 -7.28 3.37 -11.12
C ALA A 78 -6.00 2.86 -10.43
N THR A 79 -6.10 1.87 -9.55
CA THR A 79 -4.99 1.25 -8.83
C THR A 79 -4.63 -0.14 -9.38
N SER A 80 -5.26 -0.58 -10.48
CA SER A 80 -4.96 -1.87 -11.11
C SER A 80 -3.52 -1.98 -11.60
N MET A 81 -3.04 -3.22 -11.57
CA MET A 81 -1.73 -3.58 -12.09
C MET A 81 -1.75 -3.63 -13.63
N ARG A 82 -0.61 -3.32 -14.24
CA ARG A 82 -0.35 -3.46 -15.68
C ARG A 82 1.11 -3.87 -15.87
N SER A 83 1.36 -4.78 -16.82
CA SER A 83 2.72 -5.19 -17.19
C SER A 83 3.58 -3.99 -17.65
N ALA A 84 2.98 -3.03 -18.35
CA ALA A 84 3.67 -1.81 -18.77
C ALA A 84 4.27 -1.00 -17.61
N TYR A 85 3.69 -1.07 -16.40
CA TYR A 85 4.21 -0.36 -15.22
C TYR A 85 5.34 -1.12 -14.52
N ALA A 86 5.50 -2.42 -14.78
CA ALA A 86 6.58 -3.25 -14.24
C ALA A 86 7.81 -3.29 -15.16
N LYS A 87 7.76 -2.64 -16.33
CA LYS A 87 8.85 -2.59 -17.30
C LYS A 87 10.17 -2.17 -16.63
N GLY A 88 11.20 -3.00 -16.81
CA GLY A 88 12.54 -2.79 -16.22
C GLY A 88 12.68 -3.37 -14.81
N THR A 89 11.70 -4.14 -14.34
CA THR A 89 11.78 -4.96 -13.14
C THR A 89 11.66 -6.44 -13.52
N THR A 90 11.87 -7.35 -12.56
CA THR A 90 11.62 -8.78 -12.78
C THR A 90 10.14 -9.12 -12.79
N TYR A 91 9.30 -8.32 -12.11
CA TYR A 91 7.87 -8.56 -11.91
C TYR A 91 7.03 -8.43 -13.18
N ASP A 92 6.01 -9.27 -13.30
CA ASP A 92 5.10 -9.30 -14.43
C ASP A 92 4.03 -8.21 -14.39
N GLY A 93 3.66 -7.72 -13.20
CA GLY A 93 2.70 -6.65 -13.01
C GLY A 93 3.14 -5.60 -12.00
N ALA A 94 2.70 -4.36 -12.22
CA ALA A 94 2.84 -3.31 -11.23
C ALA A 94 1.66 -2.33 -11.27
N THR A 95 1.35 -1.71 -10.13
CA THR A 95 0.52 -0.50 -10.12
C THR A 95 1.31 0.66 -10.73
N ARG A 96 0.59 1.66 -11.26
CA ARG A 96 1.24 2.96 -11.54
C ARG A 96 1.79 3.55 -10.24
N ARG A 97 2.61 4.60 -10.33
CA ARG A 97 3.06 5.31 -9.12
C ARG A 97 1.85 5.92 -8.40
N LEU A 98 1.66 5.50 -7.16
CA LEU A 98 0.60 5.97 -6.27
C LEU A 98 1.20 6.81 -5.15
N ARG A 99 0.41 7.74 -4.62
CA ARG A 99 0.73 8.48 -3.40
C ARG A 99 -0.28 8.10 -2.33
N ALA A 100 0.19 7.54 -1.21
CA ALA A 100 -0.61 7.37 -0.01
C ALA A 100 -0.47 8.62 0.86
N SER A 101 -1.54 9.03 1.53
CA SER A 101 -1.51 10.12 2.50
C SER A 101 -2.42 9.84 3.67
N THR A 102 -2.08 10.39 4.84
CA THR A 102 -2.93 10.33 6.04
C THR A 102 -2.59 11.47 7.00
N ARG A 103 -3.56 11.85 7.83
CA ARG A 103 -3.34 12.85 8.88
C ARG A 103 -2.36 12.31 9.92
N ILE A 104 -1.48 13.17 10.40
CA ILE A 104 -0.51 12.84 11.45
C ILE A 104 -0.41 14.00 12.45
N ARG A 105 0.04 13.69 13.67
CA ARG A 105 0.27 14.68 14.74
C ARG A 105 1.77 14.78 15.05
N PRO A 106 2.28 15.95 15.48
CA PRO A 106 3.67 16.12 15.89
C PRO A 106 4.13 15.16 17.00
N GLY A 107 5.44 14.90 17.04
CA GLY A 107 6.11 14.01 17.99
C GLY A 107 6.50 12.65 17.40
N ASN A 108 6.88 11.72 18.28
CA ASN A 108 7.32 10.39 17.86
C ASN A 108 6.14 9.55 17.37
N ARG A 109 6.23 9.02 16.15
CA ARG A 109 5.20 8.17 15.52
C ARG A 109 5.86 6.93 14.92
N ARG A 110 5.06 5.89 14.72
CA ARG A 110 5.49 4.64 14.08
C ARG A 110 4.67 4.45 12.83
N LEU A 111 5.33 4.24 11.70
CA LEU A 111 4.69 3.85 10.45
C LEU A 111 4.95 2.36 10.24
N TYR A 112 3.90 1.59 10.02
CA TYR A 112 3.98 0.17 9.67
C TYR A 112 3.65 0.03 8.20
N LEU A 113 4.55 -0.66 7.48
CA LEU A 113 4.43 -0.95 6.06
C LEU A 113 4.49 -2.46 5.91
N SER A 114 3.41 -3.05 5.46
CA SER A 114 3.25 -4.50 5.37
C SER A 114 2.99 -4.89 3.93
N ILE A 115 3.77 -5.85 3.47
CA ILE A 115 3.54 -6.60 2.24
C ILE A 115 3.47 -8.06 2.65
N PHE A 116 2.55 -8.80 2.07
CA PHE A 116 2.37 -10.21 2.37
C PHE A 116 1.80 -10.93 1.18
N ASP A 117 2.18 -12.19 1.09
CA ASP A 117 1.54 -13.17 0.24
C ASP A 117 0.33 -13.75 0.97
N GLN A 118 -0.85 -13.68 0.35
CA GLN A 118 -2.05 -14.39 0.82
C GLN A 118 -2.39 -15.52 -0.15
N GLY A 119 -1.59 -16.58 -0.12
CA GLY A 119 -1.62 -17.56 -1.17
C GLY A 119 -0.55 -18.64 -1.02
N ASP A 120 0.05 -19.06 -2.13
CA ASP A 120 0.86 -20.28 -2.22
C ASP A 120 2.26 -20.12 -1.61
N ARG A 121 2.78 -18.90 -1.47
CA ARG A 121 4.17 -18.58 -1.06
C ARG A 121 5.22 -18.92 -2.12
N ILE A 122 4.82 -19.01 -3.39
CA ILE A 122 5.69 -19.37 -4.50
C ILE A 122 6.07 -18.14 -5.32
N TYR A 123 5.13 -17.22 -5.53
CA TYR A 123 5.37 -16.00 -6.30
C TYR A 123 5.65 -14.81 -5.38
N ASP A 124 6.57 -13.96 -5.81
CA ASP A 124 7.01 -12.83 -5.02
C ASP A 124 6.23 -11.56 -5.34
N SER A 125 5.98 -10.77 -4.31
CA SER A 125 5.48 -9.40 -4.41
C SER A 125 6.48 -8.41 -3.82
N ALA A 126 6.48 -7.18 -4.33
CA ALA A 126 7.33 -6.11 -3.83
C ALA A 126 6.63 -4.75 -3.78
N VAL A 127 7.15 -3.88 -2.91
CA VAL A 127 6.79 -2.46 -2.87
C VAL A 127 8.05 -1.62 -2.93
N PHE A 128 8.14 -0.75 -3.93
CA PHE A 128 9.11 0.33 -3.94
C PHE A 128 8.45 1.58 -3.37
N LEU A 129 9.04 2.13 -2.31
CA LEU A 129 8.56 3.33 -1.63
C LEU A 129 9.58 4.46 -1.76
N ASP A 130 9.11 5.66 -2.05
CA ASP A 130 9.91 6.87 -2.18
C ASP A 130 9.17 8.08 -1.57
N ASN A 131 9.89 9.19 -1.38
CA ASN A 131 9.34 10.49 -1.00
C ASN A 131 8.52 10.44 0.31
N LEU A 132 8.98 9.63 1.27
CA LEU A 132 8.41 9.59 2.61
C LEU A 132 8.65 10.93 3.30
N ARG A 133 7.56 11.67 3.57
CA ARG A 133 7.66 13.02 4.12
C ARG A 133 6.47 13.37 5.00
N THR A 134 6.73 14.26 5.94
CA THR A 134 5.71 14.97 6.70
C THR A 134 5.63 16.42 6.22
N SER A 135 4.42 16.96 6.09
CA SER A 135 4.19 18.35 5.67
C SER A 135 3.06 19.01 6.45
N HIS A 136 2.97 20.33 6.33
CA HIS A 136 1.76 21.07 6.68
C HIS A 136 0.89 21.21 5.42
N ALA A 137 -0.32 20.68 5.45
CA ALA A 137 -1.28 20.73 4.37
C ALA A 137 -2.61 21.30 4.86
N LYS A 138 -3.21 22.21 4.09
CA LYS A 138 -4.56 22.74 4.37
C LYS A 138 -5.60 21.63 4.37
N ALA A 139 -5.46 20.67 3.45
CA ALA A 139 -6.24 19.45 3.39
C ALA A 139 -5.30 18.25 3.23
N CYS A 140 -5.38 17.31 4.16
CA CYS A 140 -4.70 16.02 4.10
C CYS A 140 -5.75 14.92 4.01
N SER A 141 -6.07 14.51 2.78
CA SER A 141 -7.03 13.43 2.53
C SER A 141 -6.34 12.09 2.74
N THR A 142 -7.00 11.22 3.50
CA THR A 142 -6.60 9.83 3.68
C THR A 142 -6.89 9.03 2.41
N GLY A 143 -5.99 8.12 2.05
CA GLY A 143 -6.14 7.23 0.89
C GLY A 143 -5.04 7.40 -0.14
N VAL A 144 -5.23 6.74 -1.28
CA VAL A 144 -4.29 6.74 -2.40
C VAL A 144 -4.79 7.55 -3.59
N ARG A 145 -3.86 8.15 -4.31
CA ARG A 145 -4.12 8.82 -5.59
C ARG A 145 -2.94 8.64 -6.55
N ALA A 146 -3.09 9.13 -7.78
CA ALA A 146 -1.94 9.29 -8.66
C ALA A 146 -0.86 10.14 -8.04
N ALA A 147 0.37 9.61 -8.04
CA ALA A 147 1.53 10.45 -7.87
C ALA A 147 1.76 11.22 -9.18
N SER A 148 1.98 12.53 -9.03
CA SER A 148 2.49 13.43 -10.06
C SER A 148 3.97 13.19 -10.33
#